data_AF-U5F7A0-F1
#
_entry.id   AF-U5F7A0-F1
#
_cell.length_a   1.000
_cell.length_b   1.000
_cell.length_c   1.000
_cell.angle_alpha   90.00
_cell.angle_beta   90.00
_cell.angle_gamma   90.00
#
_symmetry.space_group_name_H-M   'P 1'
#
loop_
_entity.id
_entity.type
_entity.pdbx_description
1 polymer ?
#
loop_
_entity_poly.entity_id
_entity_poly.type
_entity_poly.pdbx_seq_one_letter_code
_entity_poly.pdbx_strand_id
1 'polypeptide(L)'
;MKVKHILLFVSVVLLDQLSKWLLDINMQIGDSITLIPGFFRITYLHNTGAAWSMFEGKMGFFMIVTVIALIVMGYFYYCAEKKDALTKYGLVLMMAGTLGNFIDRLCFQHVRDFLDFVILGYDFPVFNVADIALCVGVFLILVSVFLEERFGGVKKCEK
;
A
#
# COMPACT_ATOMS: atom_id res chain seq x y z
N MET A 1 -18.69 4.54 4.36
CA MET A 1 -17.51 5.45 4.43
C MET A 1 -17.96 6.89 4.22
N LYS A 2 -17.28 7.90 4.78
CA LYS A 2 -17.56 9.33 4.42
C LYS A 2 -17.06 9.59 3.00
N VAL A 3 -17.67 10.54 2.27
CA VAL A 3 -17.31 10.87 0.87
C VAL A 3 -15.81 11.13 0.69
N LYS A 4 -15.20 11.93 1.57
CA LYS A 4 -13.75 12.18 1.55
C LYS A 4 -12.87 10.93 1.62
N HIS A 5 -13.32 9.90 2.33
CA HIS A 5 -12.59 8.62 2.45
C HIS A 5 -12.75 7.78 1.17
N ILE A 6 -13.91 7.85 0.53
CA ILE A 6 -14.14 7.20 -0.77
C ILE A 6 -13.30 7.87 -1.84
N LEU A 7 -13.26 9.20 -1.88
CA LEU A 7 -12.43 9.96 -2.82
C LEU A 7 -10.94 9.62 -2.65
N LEU A 8 -10.46 9.56 -1.41
CA LEU A 8 -9.08 9.15 -1.13
C LEU A 8 -8.83 7.73 -1.65
N PHE A 9 -9.68 6.77 -1.27
CA PHE A 9 -9.56 5.37 -1.72
C PHE A 9 -9.47 5.27 -3.25
N VAL A 10 -10.43 5.86 -3.95
CA VAL A 10 -10.51 5.80 -5.42
C VAL A 10 -9.30 6.50 -6.04
N SER A 11 -8.90 7.67 -5.53
CA SER A 11 -7.75 8.39 -6.05
C SER A 11 -6.46 7.58 -5.96
N VAL A 12 -6.22 6.89 -4.84
CA VAL A 12 -5.01 6.08 -4.64
C VAL A 12 -5.02 4.87 -5.57
N VAL A 13 -6.14 4.16 -5.69
CA VAL A 13 -6.26 3.00 -6.60
C VAL A 13 -6.07 3.45 -8.06
N LEU A 14 -6.66 4.57 -8.46
CA LEU A 14 -6.50 5.12 -9.82
C LEU A 14 -5.06 5.55 -10.09
N LEU A 15 -4.41 6.23 -9.14
CA LEU A 15 -3.01 6.64 -9.30
C LEU A 15 -2.08 5.43 -9.41
N ASP A 16 -2.28 4.40 -8.59
CA ASP A 16 -1.54 3.14 -8.67
C ASP A 16 -1.71 2.48 -10.03
N GLN A 17 -2.95 2.20 -10.44
CA GLN A 17 -3.22 1.51 -11.70
C GLN A 17 -2.80 2.32 -12.93
N LEU A 18 -2.99 3.64 -12.91
CA LEU A 18 -2.54 4.52 -13.99
C LEU A 18 -1.02 4.54 -14.10
N SER A 19 -0.31 4.66 -12.98
CA SER A 19 1.16 4.63 -12.99
C SER A 19 1.68 3.31 -13.54
N LYS A 20 1.20 2.17 -13.04
CA LYS A 20 1.57 0.84 -13.52
C LYS A 20 1.27 0.63 -15.01
N TRP A 21 0.10 1.10 -15.47
CA TRP A 21 -0.27 1.01 -16.88
C TRP A 21 0.62 1.88 -17.77
N LEU A 22 0.95 3.11 -17.34
CA LEU A 22 1.87 3.99 -18.08
C LEU A 22 3.26 3.35 -18.22
N LEU A 23 3.75 2.66 -17.20
CA LEU A 23 5.02 1.96 -17.26
C LEU A 23 4.96 0.78 -18.24
N ASP A 24 3.91 -0.03 -18.15
CA ASP A 24 3.71 -1.22 -18.98
C ASP A 24 3.68 -0.92 -20.49
N ILE A 25 3.15 0.24 -20.90
CA ILE A 25 3.10 0.63 -22.32
C ILE A 25 4.37 1.32 -22.83
N ASN A 26 5.24 1.81 -21.93
CA ASN A 26 6.42 2.60 -22.30
C ASN A 26 7.76 1.91 -22.02
N MET A 27 7.78 0.85 -21.21
CA MET A 27 9.00 0.16 -20.78
C MET A 27 8.87 -1.35 -20.93
N GLN A 28 9.97 -2.01 -21.25
CA GLN A 28 10.11 -3.46 -21.18
C GLN A 28 10.54 -3.88 -19.78
N ILE A 29 10.23 -5.12 -19.42
CA ILE A 29 10.64 -5.68 -18.12
C ILE A 29 12.16 -5.67 -18.04
N GLY A 30 12.71 -5.09 -16.96
CA GLY A 30 14.14 -4.92 -16.74
C GLY A 30 14.70 -3.58 -17.23
N ASP A 31 13.93 -2.79 -17.98
CA ASP A 31 14.33 -1.42 -18.34
C ASP A 31 14.49 -0.56 -17.08
N SER A 32 15.50 0.31 -17.08
CA SER A 32 15.78 1.25 -15.99
C SER A 32 16.14 2.63 -16.51
N ILE A 33 15.42 3.64 -16.04
CA ILE A 33 15.65 5.06 -16.36
C ILE A 33 16.17 5.75 -15.09
N THR A 34 17.42 6.22 -15.13
CA THR A 34 17.99 6.98 -14.01
C THR A 34 17.48 8.42 -14.03
N LEU A 35 16.81 8.83 -12.96
CA LEU A 35 16.31 10.20 -12.79
C LEU A 35 17.24 11.04 -11.91
N ILE A 36 17.76 10.45 -10.82
CA ILE A 36 18.73 11.08 -9.93
C ILE A 36 19.90 10.11 -9.74
N PRO A 37 21.08 10.39 -10.31
CA PRO A 37 22.24 9.51 -10.22
C PRO A 37 22.58 9.18 -8.76
N GLY A 38 22.69 7.89 -8.46
CA GLY A 38 23.03 7.38 -7.12
C GLY A 38 21.90 7.44 -6.08
N PHE A 39 20.68 7.81 -6.46
CA PHE A 39 19.56 7.91 -5.52
C PHE A 39 18.22 7.37 -6.05
N PHE A 40 17.80 7.73 -7.27
CA PHE A 40 16.46 7.40 -7.76
C PHE A 40 16.45 7.00 -9.23
N ARG A 41 15.81 5.86 -9.49
CA ARG A 41 15.59 5.27 -10.80
C ARG A 41 14.11 4.88 -10.94
N ILE A 42 13.69 4.74 -12.18
CA ILE A 42 12.45 4.05 -12.53
C ILE A 42 12.85 2.74 -13.19
N THR A 43 12.63 1.61 -12.51
CA THR A 43 13.07 0.28 -12.98
C THR A 43 11.88 -0.66 -13.05
N TYR A 44 11.45 -1.06 -14.25
CA TYR A 44 10.20 -1.82 -14.41
C TYR A 44 10.40 -3.32 -14.13
N LEU A 45 9.77 -3.82 -13.06
CA LEU A 45 9.89 -5.21 -12.61
C LEU A 45 8.53 -5.85 -12.37
N HIS A 46 8.49 -7.17 -12.53
CA HIS A 46 7.33 -8.01 -12.18
C HIS A 46 7.65 -8.81 -10.92
N ASN A 47 6.93 -8.52 -9.85
CA ASN A 47 7.12 -9.15 -8.56
C ASN A 47 6.09 -10.28 -8.35
N THR A 48 6.57 -11.52 -8.26
CA THR A 48 5.72 -12.70 -7.99
C THR A 48 5.67 -13.09 -6.52
N GLY A 49 6.32 -12.30 -5.66
CA GLY A 49 6.35 -12.45 -4.21
C GLY A 49 5.65 -11.31 -3.47
N ALA A 50 6.03 -11.16 -2.20
CA ALA A 50 5.71 -10.01 -1.35
C ALA A 50 6.93 -9.06 -1.28
N ALA A 51 7.05 -8.30 -0.19
CA ALA A 51 8.23 -7.48 0.07
C ALA A 51 9.52 -8.35 0.05
N TRP A 52 10.62 -7.81 -0.49
CA TRP A 52 11.88 -8.55 -0.74
C TRP A 52 11.69 -9.86 -1.52
N SER A 53 10.68 -9.95 -2.39
CA SER A 53 10.36 -11.18 -3.13
C SER A 53 10.12 -12.40 -2.23
N MET A 54 9.64 -12.21 -1.00
CA MET A 54 9.33 -13.33 -0.13
C MET A 54 8.11 -14.11 -0.65
N PHE A 55 8.14 -15.45 -0.53
CA PHE A 55 7.06 -16.35 -0.96
C PHE A 55 6.69 -16.29 -2.45
N GLU A 56 7.69 -16.11 -3.33
CA GLU A 56 7.50 -16.15 -4.78
C GLU A 56 6.70 -17.38 -5.27
N GLY A 57 5.87 -17.16 -6.29
CA GLY A 57 5.06 -18.21 -6.93
C GLY A 57 3.84 -18.67 -6.12
N LYS A 58 3.57 -18.06 -4.95
CA LYS A 58 2.42 -18.41 -4.09
C LYS A 58 1.19 -17.52 -4.35
N MET A 59 0.82 -17.30 -5.60
CA MET A 59 -0.29 -16.40 -5.97
C MET A 59 -1.63 -16.75 -5.29
N GLY A 60 -1.98 -18.04 -5.23
CA GLY A 60 -3.19 -18.48 -4.53
C GLY A 60 -3.22 -18.08 -3.05
N PHE A 61 -2.08 -18.21 -2.36
CA PHE A 61 -1.93 -17.77 -0.97
C PHE A 61 -2.12 -16.25 -0.84
N PHE A 62 -1.47 -15.46 -1.70
CA PHE A 62 -1.61 -14.01 -1.66
C PHE A 62 -3.04 -13.55 -1.94
N MET A 63 -3.74 -14.18 -2.87
CA MET A 63 -5.14 -13.82 -3.17
C MET A 63 -6.04 -14.07 -1.96
N ILE A 64 -5.92 -15.23 -1.31
CA ILE A 64 -6.71 -15.57 -0.11
C ILE A 64 -6.42 -14.59 1.03
N VAL A 65 -5.13 -14.37 1.34
CA VAL A 65 -4.72 -13.45 2.42
C VAL A 65 -5.20 -12.04 2.13
N THR A 66 -5.15 -11.58 0.88
CA THR A 66 -5.59 -10.24 0.50
C THR A 66 -7.11 -10.06 0.72
N VAL A 67 -7.92 -11.04 0.31
CA VAL A 67 -9.38 -10.98 0.52
C VAL A 67 -9.70 -10.92 2.02
N ILE A 68 -9.04 -11.75 2.83
CA ILE A 68 -9.20 -11.74 4.29
C ILE A 68 -8.80 -10.37 4.86
N ALA A 69 -7.64 -9.84 4.45
CA ALA A 69 -7.15 -8.55 4.93
C ALA A 69 -8.11 -7.40 4.59
N LEU A 70 -8.67 -7.35 3.38
CA LEU A 70 -9.66 -6.35 2.99
C LEU A 70 -10.94 -6.43 3.83
N ILE A 71 -11.44 -7.64 4.12
CA ILE A 71 -12.60 -7.85 5.00
C ILE A 71 -12.30 -7.35 6.42
N VAL A 72 -11.16 -7.75 6.98
CA VAL A 72 -10.75 -7.37 8.34
C VAL A 72 -10.56 -5.85 8.46
N MET A 73 -9.88 -5.22 7.49
CA MET A 73 -9.72 -3.77 7.49
C MET A 73 -11.05 -3.03 7.31
N GLY A 74 -11.95 -3.55 6.47
CA GLY A 74 -13.31 -3.01 6.31
C GLY A 74 -14.12 -3.10 7.61
N TYR A 75 -14.02 -4.22 8.33
CA TYR A 75 -14.61 -4.40 9.65
C TYR A 75 -14.04 -3.40 10.66
N PHE A 76 -12.71 -3.29 10.76
CA PHE A 76 -12.08 -2.32 11.66
C PHE A 76 -12.42 -0.87 11.32
N TYR A 77 -12.58 -0.55 10.03
CA TYR A 77 -13.01 0.78 9.62
C TYR A 77 -14.44 1.09 10.11
N TYR A 78 -15.32 0.09 10.06
CA TYR A 78 -16.68 0.20 10.55
C TYR A 78 -16.72 0.37 12.07
N CYS A 79 -15.92 -0.40 12.80
CA CYS A 79 -15.81 -0.34 14.26
C CYS A 79 -15.10 0.93 14.76
N ALA A 80 -14.18 1.50 14.00
CA ALA A 80 -13.42 2.67 14.39
C ALA A 80 -14.35 3.87 14.70
N GLU A 81 -14.05 4.57 15.79
CA GLU A 81 -14.87 5.70 16.24
C GLU A 81 -14.84 6.85 15.22
N LYS A 82 -15.91 7.66 15.19
CA LYS A 82 -15.98 8.78 14.23
C LYS A 82 -14.90 9.85 14.44
N LYS A 83 -14.40 9.99 15.67
CA LYS A 83 -13.36 10.95 16.06
C LYS A 83 -11.93 10.46 15.77
N ASP A 84 -11.75 9.15 15.60
CA ASP A 84 -10.45 8.57 15.27
C ASP A 84 -10.17 8.71 13.78
N ALA A 85 -9.78 9.93 13.39
CA ALA A 85 -9.53 10.27 12.01
C ALA A 85 -8.28 9.56 11.47
N LEU A 86 -7.21 9.48 12.26
CA LEU A 86 -5.93 8.89 11.84
C LEU A 86 -6.10 7.41 11.51
N THR A 87 -6.76 6.62 12.37
CA THR A 87 -7.04 5.21 12.09
C THR A 87 -7.90 5.05 10.84
N LYS A 88 -8.92 5.90 10.65
CA LYS A 88 -9.77 5.82 9.45
C LYS A 88 -9.04 6.16 8.16
N TYR A 89 -8.19 7.19 8.16
CA TYR A 89 -7.36 7.50 6.99
C TYR A 89 -6.33 6.39 6.74
N GLY A 90 -5.71 5.87 7.80
CA GLY A 90 -4.77 4.76 7.71
C GLY A 90 -5.38 3.51 7.09
N LEU A 91 -6.54 3.07 7.59
CA LEU A 91 -7.28 1.93 7.04
C LEU A 91 -7.71 2.15 5.59
N VAL A 92 -8.10 3.38 5.21
CA VAL A 92 -8.47 3.72 3.83
C VAL A 92 -7.28 3.57 2.88
N LEU A 93 -6.11 4.08 3.28
CA LEU A 93 -4.87 3.97 2.49
C LEU A 93 -4.43 2.51 2.39
N MET A 94 -4.47 1.75 3.49
CA MET A 94 -4.12 0.33 3.47
C MET A 94 -5.07 -0.46 2.56
N MET A 95 -6.39 -0.28 2.67
CA MET A 95 -7.34 -0.95 1.78
C MET A 95 -7.12 -0.58 0.31
N ALA A 96 -6.82 0.69 0.01
CA ALA A 96 -6.55 1.14 -1.36
C ALA A 96 -5.28 0.51 -1.93
N GLY A 97 -4.17 0.52 -1.17
CA GLY A 97 -2.92 -0.11 -1.58
C GLY A 97 -3.04 -1.64 -1.70
N THR A 98 -3.70 -2.28 -0.74
CA THR A 98 -4.02 -3.72 -0.82
C THR A 98 -4.82 -4.04 -2.09
N LEU A 99 -5.85 -3.25 -2.41
CA LEU A 99 -6.65 -3.47 -3.62
C LEU A 99 -5.82 -3.23 -4.90
N GLY A 100 -4.99 -2.19 -4.95
CA GLY A 100 -4.14 -1.90 -6.12
C GLY A 100 -3.21 -3.06 -6.47
N ASN A 101 -2.52 -3.62 -5.48
CA ASN A 101 -1.68 -4.81 -5.70
C ASN A 101 -2.50 -6.09 -5.92
N PHE A 102 -3.73 -6.18 -5.40
CA PHE A 102 -4.60 -7.33 -5.63
C PHE A 102 -5.11 -7.39 -7.07
N ILE A 103 -5.47 -6.25 -7.66
CA ILE A 103 -5.88 -6.14 -9.07
C ILE A 103 -4.78 -6.72 -9.97
N ASP A 104 -3.54 -6.31 -9.75
CA ASP A 104 -2.40 -6.81 -10.52
C ASP A 104 -2.24 -8.33 -10.37
N ARG A 105 -2.29 -8.86 -9.13
CA ARG A 105 -2.19 -10.31 -8.88
C ARG A 105 -3.31 -11.10 -9.55
N LEU A 106 -4.53 -10.58 -9.53
CA LEU A 106 -5.67 -11.22 -10.18
C LEU A 106 -5.52 -11.24 -11.71
N CYS A 107 -5.15 -10.10 -12.30
CA CYS A 107 -5.14 -9.93 -13.75
C CYS A 107 -3.87 -10.49 -14.41
N PHE A 108 -2.72 -10.39 -13.75
CA PHE A 108 -1.41 -10.63 -14.36
C PHE A 108 -0.57 -11.68 -13.63
N GLN A 109 -1.00 -12.18 -12.47
CA GLN A 109 -0.26 -13.14 -11.64
C GLN A 109 1.10 -12.63 -11.11
N HIS A 110 1.28 -11.31 -11.07
CA HIS A 110 2.41 -10.62 -10.46
C HIS A 110 1.98 -9.20 -10.08
N VAL A 111 2.85 -8.45 -9.40
CA VAL A 111 2.69 -7.02 -9.12
C VAL A 111 3.70 -6.24 -9.96
N ARG A 112 3.26 -5.14 -10.57
CA ARG A 112 4.13 -4.24 -11.35
C ARG A 112 4.80 -3.23 -10.42
N ASP A 113 6.12 -3.35 -10.26
CA ASP A 113 6.94 -2.47 -9.41
C ASP A 113 7.85 -1.59 -10.28
N PHE A 114 8.08 -0.35 -9.86
CA PHE A 114 8.82 0.62 -10.68
C PHE A 114 9.60 1.71 -9.93
N LEU A 115 9.31 1.96 -8.65
CA LEU A 115 10.02 2.96 -7.85
C LEU A 115 11.25 2.35 -7.22
N ASP A 116 12.43 2.75 -7.71
CA ASP A 116 13.71 2.16 -7.35
C ASP A 116 14.61 3.22 -6.69
N PHE A 117 14.91 3.02 -5.41
CA PHE A 117 15.66 3.98 -4.60
C PHE A 117 16.92 3.36 -3.98
N VAL A 118 18.02 4.10 -4.09
CA VAL A 118 19.26 3.84 -3.33
C VAL A 118 19.32 4.83 -2.18
N ILE A 119 19.12 4.36 -0.96
CA ILE A 119 19.05 5.19 0.24
C ILE A 119 20.27 4.90 1.10
N LEU A 120 21.13 5.91 1.32
CA LEU A 120 22.35 5.79 2.14
C LEU A 120 23.26 4.63 1.72
N GLY A 121 23.34 4.36 0.41
CA GLY A 121 24.15 3.27 -0.17
C GLY A 121 23.50 1.89 -0.14
N TYR A 122 22.27 1.77 0.36
CA TYR A 122 21.48 0.53 0.30
C TYR A 122 20.49 0.57 -0.86
N ASP A 123 20.50 -0.45 -1.71
CA ASP A 123 19.54 -0.63 -2.80
C ASP A 123 18.22 -1.20 -2.23
N PHE A 124 17.23 -0.33 -2.05
CA PHE A 124 15.96 -0.70 -1.43
C PHE A 124 15.08 -1.45 -2.45
N PRO A 125 14.32 -2.49 -2.06
CA PRO A 125 13.48 -3.23 -2.99
C PRO A 125 12.58 -2.30 -3.79
N VAL A 126 12.48 -2.52 -5.09
CA VAL A 126 11.59 -1.73 -5.96
C VAL A 126 10.14 -1.91 -5.52
N PHE A 127 9.40 -0.81 -5.45
CA PHE A 127 8.02 -0.79 -4.98
C PHE A 127 7.12 0.05 -5.89
N ASN A 128 5.85 0.20 -5.53
CA ASN A 128 4.89 1.00 -6.29
C ASN A 128 4.03 1.94 -5.40
N VAL A 129 3.06 2.63 -6.00
CA VAL A 129 2.19 3.58 -5.31
C VAL A 129 1.29 2.89 -4.28
N ALA A 130 0.79 1.69 -4.58
CA ALA A 130 0.04 0.89 -3.62
C ALA A 130 0.87 0.54 -2.36
N ASP A 131 2.17 0.26 -2.51
CA ASP A 131 3.06 -0.02 -1.36
C ASP A 131 3.28 1.24 -0.50
N ILE A 132 3.45 2.40 -1.13
CA ILE A 132 3.50 3.69 -0.41
C ILE A 132 2.23 3.86 0.42
N ALA A 133 1.04 3.62 -0.17
CA ALA A 133 -0.23 3.75 0.53
C ALA A 133 -0.33 2.79 1.72
N LEU A 134 0.16 1.54 1.58
CA LEU A 134 0.24 0.59 2.68
C LEU A 134 1.15 1.09 3.81
N CYS A 135 2.38 1.50 3.48
CA CYS A 135 3.34 1.99 4.46
C CYS A 135 2.84 3.24 5.21
N VAL A 136 2.31 4.22 4.49
CA VAL A 136 1.74 5.44 5.09
C VAL A 136 0.50 5.09 5.92
N GLY A 137 -0.33 4.18 5.44
CA GLY A 137 -1.53 3.75 6.17
C GLY A 137 -1.21 3.10 7.51
N VAL A 138 -0.23 2.18 7.53
CA VAL A 138 0.29 1.58 8.77
C VAL A 138 0.87 2.64 9.69
N PHE A 139 1.68 3.57 9.16
CA PHE A 139 2.28 4.66 9.93
C PHE A 139 1.21 5.52 10.63
N LEU A 140 0.13 5.90 9.92
CA LEU A 140 -0.96 6.69 10.52
C LEU A 140 -1.67 5.96 11.67
N ILE A 141 -1.90 4.65 11.54
CA ILE A 141 -2.51 3.84 12.60
C ILE A 141 -1.57 3.78 13.81
N LEU A 142 -0.27 3.53 13.59
CA LEU A 142 0.72 3.53 14.68
C LEU A 142 0.75 4.87 15.42
N VAL A 143 0.77 5.99 14.69
CA VAL A 143 0.70 7.33 15.29
C VAL A 143 -0.60 7.51 16.09
N SER A 144 -1.73 7.02 15.59
CA SER A 144 -3.01 7.08 16.32
C SER A 144 -2.92 6.37 17.67
N VAL A 145 -2.39 5.13 17.67
CA VAL A 145 -2.21 4.32 18.88
C VAL A 145 -1.26 5.02 19.87
N PHE A 146 -0.12 5.52 19.41
CA PHE A 146 0.83 6.22 20.28
C PHE A 146 0.25 7.50 20.91
N LEU A 147 -0.58 8.24 20.16
CA LEU A 147 -1.25 9.43 20.69
C LEU A 147 -2.35 9.07 21.69
N GLU A 148 -3.09 7.99 21.46
CA GLU A 148 -4.10 7.49 22.40
C GLU A 148 -3.47 7.03 23.72
N GLU A 149 -2.33 6.35 23.68
CA GLU A 149 -1.60 5.96 24.89
C GLU A 149 -1.06 7.18 25.67
N ARG A 150 -0.48 8.17 24.97
CA ARG A 150 0.14 9.36 25.58
C ARG A 150 -0.87 10.37 26.11
N PHE A 151 -2.00 10.55 25.44
CA PHE A 151 -2.96 11.62 25.74
C PHE A 151 -4.36 11.10 26.12
N GLY A 152 -4.65 9.81 25.89
CA GLY A 152 -5.92 9.15 26.19
C GLY A 152 -5.99 8.44 27.54
N GLY A 153 -4.98 8.60 28.41
CA GLY A 153 -4.99 8.14 29.80
C GLY A 153 -6.11 8.75 30.68
N VAL A 154 -6.94 9.63 30.13
CA VAL A 154 -8.14 10.17 30.79
C VAL A 154 -9.38 9.78 29.98
N LYS A 155 -10.04 8.71 30.46
CA LYS A 155 -11.36 8.17 30.09
C LYS A 155 -11.42 7.11 28.98
N LYS A 156 -11.06 5.88 29.34
CA LYS A 156 -11.89 4.72 28.98
C LYS A 156 -13.11 4.69 29.91
N CYS A 157 -14.23 5.28 29.48
CA CYS A 157 -15.51 4.76 29.95
C CYS A 157 -15.81 3.54 29.08
N GLU A 158 -15.88 2.41 29.76
CA GLU A 158 -16.36 1.12 29.29
C GLU A 158 -17.64 1.28 28.45
N LYS A 159 -17.75 0.43 27.42
CA LYS A 159 -19.03 0.04 26.85
C LYS A 159 -19.24 -1.43 27.14
#